data_AF-A0AAU8IAS3-F1
#
_entry.id   AF-A0AAU8IAS3-F1
#
_cell.length_a   1.000
_cell.length_b   1.000
_cell.length_c   1.000
_cell.angle_alpha   90.00
_cell.angle_beta   90.00
_cell.angle_gamma   90.00
#
_symmetry.space_group_name_H-M   'P 1'
#
loop_
_entity.id
_entity.type
_entity.pdbx_description
1 polymer ?
#
loop_
_entity_poly.entity_id
_entity_poly.type
_entity_poly.pdbx_seq_one_letter_code
_entity_poly.pdbx_strand_id
1 'polypeptide(L)'
;MFAAFAALGAVPAATAQPAAEACRLGDPNSDRPVVPGCRLGADGRLVLTPQALRHLHFDRDGLALLSVGARFYYVRADGHSLPVITWDNGPDGFTEGLTRGIVDGRIGFYDRQLREVIAPVHDFAWPFAHGVAEVCDGCRAGTPDADGHTPMQGGRWYSIDRHNREVPAPKR
;
A
#
# COMPACT_ATOMS: atom_id res chain seq x y z
N MET A 1 41.96 48.32 -1.55
CA MET A 1 41.57 47.16 -2.38
C MET A 1 40.92 46.14 -1.47
N PHE A 2 39.59 46.03 -1.52
CA PHE A 2 38.82 45.07 -0.71
C PHE A 2 38.90 43.69 -1.35
N ALA A 3 39.37 42.69 -0.60
CA ALA A 3 39.35 41.30 -1.01
C ALA A 3 37.95 40.72 -0.72
N ALA A 4 37.24 40.34 -1.78
CA ALA A 4 35.98 39.61 -1.68
C ALA A 4 36.28 38.12 -1.53
N PHE A 5 35.96 37.54 -0.37
CA PHE A 5 35.95 36.09 -0.18
C PHE A 5 34.63 35.54 -0.73
N ALA A 6 34.71 34.74 -1.79
CA ALA A 6 33.58 33.96 -2.29
C ALA A 6 33.35 32.76 -1.34
N ALA A 7 32.23 32.77 -0.63
CA ALA A 7 31.78 31.62 0.15
C ALA A 7 31.23 30.55 -0.80
N LEU A 8 31.97 29.46 -0.97
CA LEU A 8 31.49 28.22 -1.57
C LEU A 8 30.44 27.61 -0.61
N GLY A 9 29.16 27.80 -0.92
CA GLY A 9 28.07 27.12 -0.24
C GLY A 9 28.16 25.61 -0.49
N ALA A 10 28.27 24.83 0.57
CA ALA A 10 28.20 23.38 0.49
C ALA A 10 26.77 22.95 0.10
N VAL A 11 26.64 22.20 -0.99
CA VAL A 11 25.39 21.52 -1.34
C VAL A 11 25.18 20.43 -0.29
N PRO A 12 24.05 20.37 0.43
CA PRO A 12 23.81 19.32 1.40
C PRO A 12 23.78 17.98 0.66
N ALA A 13 24.64 17.07 1.07
CA ALA A 13 24.63 15.69 0.57
C ALA A 13 23.26 15.09 0.86
N ALA A 14 22.57 14.61 -0.17
CA ALA A 14 21.31 13.89 -0.04
C ALA A 14 21.52 12.75 0.96
N THR A 15 20.91 12.85 2.14
CA THR A 15 20.95 11.79 3.14
C THR A 15 20.34 10.54 2.53
N ALA A 16 21.14 9.49 2.38
CA ALA A 16 20.67 8.20 1.89
C ALA A 16 19.54 7.71 2.80
N GLN A 17 18.38 7.36 2.23
CA GLN A 17 17.28 6.78 3.01
C GLN A 17 17.77 5.50 3.70
N PRO A 18 17.33 5.24 4.95
CA PRO A 18 17.61 3.99 5.64
C PRO A 18 17.22 2.80 4.75
N ALA A 19 18.02 1.74 4.75
CA ALA A 19 17.78 0.57 3.88
C ALA A 19 16.38 -0.05 4.03
N ALA A 20 15.78 0.07 5.22
CA ALA A 20 14.42 -0.39 5.53
C ALA A 20 13.31 0.45 4.87
N GLU A 21 13.60 1.68 4.47
CA GLU A 21 12.65 2.61 3.84
C GLU A 21 12.84 2.74 2.32
N ALA A 22 13.83 2.03 1.76
CA ALA A 22 14.09 2.05 0.33
C ALA A 22 13.02 1.24 -0.43
N CYS A 23 12.46 1.84 -1.49
CA CYS A 23 11.55 1.14 -2.39
C CYS A 23 12.29 0.04 -3.14
N ARG A 24 11.72 -1.16 -3.17
CA ARG A 24 12.24 -2.30 -3.93
C ARG A 24 11.18 -2.85 -4.88
N LEU A 25 11.64 -3.53 -5.92
CA LEU A 25 10.75 -4.24 -6.82
C LEU A 25 10.11 -5.44 -6.09
N GLY A 26 8.78 -5.55 -6.08
CA GLY A 26 8.02 -6.71 -5.58
C GLY A 26 8.29 -7.19 -4.15
N ASP A 27 8.46 -8.51 -3.95
CA ASP A 27 8.44 -9.21 -2.65
C ASP A 27 9.37 -8.56 -1.58
N PRO A 28 8.85 -8.15 -0.41
CA PRO A 28 9.59 -7.50 0.66
C PRO A 28 10.67 -8.41 1.28
N ASN A 29 10.58 -9.73 1.08
CA ASN A 29 11.53 -10.71 1.62
C ASN A 29 12.65 -11.08 0.64
N SER A 30 12.78 -10.34 -0.47
CA SER A 30 13.79 -10.61 -1.51
C SER A 30 14.83 -9.50 -1.61
N ASP A 31 16.07 -9.86 -1.95
CA ASP A 31 17.17 -8.92 -2.25
C ASP A 31 16.98 -8.18 -3.59
N ARG A 32 15.71 -7.92 -3.97
CA ARG A 32 15.39 -7.27 -5.23
C ARG A 32 15.96 -5.85 -5.27
N PRO A 33 16.32 -5.36 -6.47
CA PRO A 33 16.95 -4.06 -6.63
C PRO A 33 16.12 -2.94 -6.02
N VAL A 34 16.81 -2.01 -5.35
CA VAL A 34 16.25 -0.72 -4.97
C VAL A 34 15.85 0.03 -6.23
N VAL A 35 14.71 0.72 -6.19
CA VAL A 35 14.22 1.58 -7.27
C VAL A 35 14.70 3.02 -7.02
N PRO A 36 15.73 3.50 -7.76
CA PRO A 36 16.24 4.86 -7.55
C PRO A 36 15.18 5.90 -7.92
N GLY A 37 15.06 6.96 -7.12
CA GLY A 37 14.06 8.00 -7.34
C GLY A 37 12.64 7.62 -6.90
N CYS A 38 12.48 6.55 -6.12
CA CYS A 38 11.27 6.27 -5.34
C CYS A 38 11.51 6.57 -3.86
N ARG A 39 10.55 7.24 -3.21
CA ARG A 39 10.56 7.49 -1.76
C ARG A 39 9.15 7.37 -1.17
N LEU A 40 9.05 7.09 0.12
CA LEU A 40 7.80 7.16 0.85
C LEU A 40 7.43 8.63 1.13
N GLY A 41 6.19 9.00 0.83
CA GLY A 41 5.57 10.28 1.14
C GLY A 41 5.02 10.33 2.57
N ALA A 42 4.77 11.54 3.07
CA ALA A 42 4.21 11.74 4.42
C ALA A 42 2.78 11.21 4.56
N ASP A 43 2.05 11.09 3.45
CA ASP A 43 0.70 10.50 3.35
C ASP A 43 0.73 8.97 3.20
N GLY A 44 1.91 8.36 3.33
CA GLY A 44 2.10 6.92 3.19
C GLY A 44 2.06 6.41 1.75
N ARG A 45 1.93 7.28 0.74
CA ARG A 45 2.03 6.91 -0.69
C ARG A 45 3.46 7.03 -1.20
N LEU A 46 3.78 6.34 -2.29
CA LEU A 46 5.07 6.44 -2.93
C LEU A 46 5.13 7.67 -3.85
N VAL A 47 6.26 8.37 -3.81
CA VAL A 47 6.59 9.45 -4.75
C VAL A 47 7.71 8.94 -5.64
N LEU A 48 7.44 8.85 -6.94
CA LEU A 48 8.37 8.35 -7.95
C LEU A 48 8.76 9.44 -8.94
N THR A 49 10.04 9.50 -9.30
CA THR A 49 10.48 10.35 -10.41
C THR A 49 10.01 9.77 -11.76
N PRO A 50 9.90 10.60 -12.80
CA PRO A 50 9.62 10.11 -14.16
C PRO A 50 10.64 9.08 -14.66
N GLN A 51 11.90 9.16 -14.19
CA GLN A 51 12.91 8.17 -14.53
C GLN A 51 12.64 6.83 -13.85
N ALA A 52 12.28 6.83 -12.56
CA ALA A 52 11.91 5.62 -11.85
C ALA A 52 10.76 4.89 -12.55
N LEU A 53 9.71 5.62 -12.93
CA LEU A 53 8.53 5.07 -13.61
C LEU A 53 8.86 4.37 -14.93
N ARG A 54 9.79 4.92 -15.73
CA ARG A 54 10.22 4.29 -17.01
C ARG A 54 10.95 2.96 -16.85
N HIS A 55 11.49 2.69 -15.66
CA HIS A 55 12.20 1.44 -15.37
C HIS A 55 11.32 0.37 -14.72
N LEU A 56 10.06 0.70 -14.40
CA LEU A 56 9.12 -0.27 -13.86
C LEU A 56 8.51 -1.11 -14.97
N HIS A 57 8.32 -2.39 -14.66
CA HIS A 57 7.48 -3.28 -15.47
C HIS A 57 6.03 -3.17 -14.97
N PHE A 58 5.12 -2.81 -15.88
CA PHE A 58 3.69 -2.78 -15.62
C PHE A 58 3.03 -4.02 -16.19
N ASP A 59 2.11 -4.62 -15.43
CA ASP A 59 1.31 -5.74 -15.88
C ASP A 59 0.21 -5.31 -16.88
N ARG A 60 -0.66 -6.25 -17.26
CA ARG A 60 -1.78 -6.02 -18.19
C ARG A 60 -2.80 -4.99 -17.70
N ASP A 61 -2.85 -4.74 -16.40
CA ASP A 61 -3.76 -3.77 -15.77
C ASP A 61 -3.05 -2.41 -15.59
N GLY A 62 -1.80 -2.28 -16.02
CA GLY A 62 -1.00 -1.07 -15.91
C GLY A 62 -0.43 -0.87 -14.51
N LEU A 63 -0.25 -1.94 -13.74
CA LEU A 63 0.24 -1.91 -12.36
C LEU A 63 1.65 -2.50 -12.25
N ALA A 64 2.51 -1.81 -11.52
CA ALA A 64 3.78 -2.32 -11.01
C ALA A 64 3.64 -2.61 -9.51
N LEU A 65 4.36 -3.63 -9.03
CA LEU A 65 4.40 -3.98 -7.61
C LEU A 65 5.73 -3.55 -7.00
N LEU A 66 5.66 -2.72 -5.95
CA LEU A 66 6.82 -2.32 -5.15
C LEU A 66 6.62 -2.71 -3.68
N SER A 67 7.72 -2.75 -2.93
CA SER A 67 7.68 -2.86 -1.47
C SER A 67 8.55 -1.80 -0.79
N VAL A 68 8.14 -1.43 0.43
CA VAL A 68 8.91 -0.62 1.38
C VAL A 68 8.79 -1.29 2.73
N GLY A 69 9.91 -1.78 3.28
CA GLY A 69 9.87 -2.69 4.44
C GLY A 69 8.97 -3.89 4.16
N ALA A 70 8.07 -4.23 5.07
CA ALA A 70 7.10 -5.34 4.93
C ALA A 70 5.80 -4.96 4.20
N ARG A 71 5.69 -3.73 3.67
CA ARG A 71 4.48 -3.23 3.01
C ARG A 71 4.60 -3.33 1.50
N PHE A 72 3.48 -3.67 0.87
CA PHE A 72 3.34 -3.69 -0.58
C PHE A 72 2.60 -2.46 -1.11
N TYR A 73 2.93 -2.11 -2.36
CA TYR A 73 2.34 -1.00 -3.08
C TYR A 73 2.05 -1.40 -4.52
N TYR A 74 0.82 -1.15 -4.97
CA TYR A 74 0.54 -1.06 -6.40
C TYR A 74 0.87 0.34 -6.89
N VAL A 75 1.51 0.45 -8.06
CA VAL A 75 1.94 1.71 -8.67
C VAL A 75 1.50 1.74 -10.13
N ARG A 76 0.87 2.84 -10.54
CA ARG A 76 0.50 3.10 -11.93
C ARG A 76 1.58 3.88 -12.66
N ALA A 77 1.53 3.83 -13.99
CA ALA A 77 2.48 4.54 -14.86
C ALA A 77 2.42 6.08 -14.74
N ASP A 78 1.31 6.64 -14.25
CA ASP A 78 1.17 8.06 -13.92
C ASP A 78 1.76 8.43 -12.54
N GLY A 79 2.32 7.45 -11.82
CA GLY A 79 2.89 7.62 -10.49
C GLY A 79 1.90 7.49 -9.35
N HIS A 80 0.60 7.29 -9.62
CA HIS A 80 -0.36 7.03 -8.55
C HIS A 80 -0.04 5.69 -7.88
N SER A 81 0.05 5.69 -6.54
CA SER A 81 0.38 4.50 -5.77
C SER A 81 -0.63 4.24 -4.66
N LEU A 82 -0.83 2.96 -4.34
CA LEU A 82 -1.72 2.51 -3.29
C LEU A 82 -0.99 1.50 -2.37
N PRO A 83 -0.79 1.81 -1.08
CA PRO A 83 -0.45 0.80 -0.08
C PRO A 83 -1.58 -0.22 0.05
N VAL A 84 -1.24 -1.50 -0.05
CA VAL A 84 -2.21 -2.62 0.05
C VAL A 84 -1.91 -3.51 1.24
N ILE A 85 -2.94 -4.24 1.67
CA ILE A 85 -2.78 -5.25 2.73
C ILE A 85 -1.77 -6.31 2.26
N THR A 86 -0.92 -6.78 3.17
CA THR A 86 -0.12 -7.99 2.97
C THR A 86 -1.00 -9.20 3.23
N TRP A 87 -1.18 -10.05 2.23
CA TRP A 87 -2.01 -11.25 2.29
C TRP A 87 -1.22 -12.45 1.80
N ASP A 88 -1.15 -13.50 2.62
CA ASP A 88 -0.41 -14.74 2.29
C ASP A 88 1.02 -14.47 1.79
N ASN A 89 1.77 -13.65 2.53
CA ASN A 89 3.13 -13.19 2.21
C ASN A 89 3.27 -12.38 0.89
N GLY A 90 2.16 -11.97 0.27
CA GLY A 90 2.12 -11.18 -0.95
C GLY A 90 1.27 -9.90 -0.82
N PRO A 91 1.14 -9.10 -1.89
CA PRO A 91 0.15 -8.05 -1.94
C PRO A 91 -1.27 -8.64 -1.99
N ASP A 92 -2.24 -7.93 -1.43
CA ASP A 92 -3.64 -8.29 -1.58
C ASP A 92 -4.07 -8.30 -3.06
N GLY A 93 -4.55 -9.44 -3.51
CA GLY A 93 -4.98 -9.63 -4.89
C GLY A 93 -6.29 -8.90 -5.21
N PHE A 94 -6.60 -8.82 -6.51
CA PHE A 94 -7.90 -8.33 -6.95
C PHE A 94 -8.94 -9.45 -6.91
N THR A 95 -9.92 -9.31 -6.03
CA THR A 95 -11.12 -10.14 -6.01
C THR A 95 -12.26 -9.30 -6.56
N GLU A 96 -13.01 -9.84 -7.52
CA GLU A 96 -14.19 -9.14 -8.03
C GLU A 96 -13.89 -7.73 -8.61
N GLY A 97 -12.63 -7.50 -9.01
CA GLY A 97 -12.13 -6.22 -9.52
C GLY A 97 -11.64 -5.23 -8.46
N LEU A 98 -11.67 -5.60 -7.17
CA LEU A 98 -11.28 -4.75 -6.04
C LEU A 98 -10.11 -5.35 -5.25
N THR A 99 -9.23 -4.50 -4.74
CA THR A 99 -8.20 -4.83 -3.74
C THR A 99 -8.39 -3.98 -2.49
N ARG A 100 -7.91 -4.43 -1.33
CA ARG A 100 -7.97 -3.69 -0.08
C ARG A 100 -6.73 -2.80 0.07
N GLY A 101 -6.96 -1.50 0.14
CA GLY A 101 -5.93 -0.49 0.35
C GLY A 101 -5.96 0.06 1.77
N ILE A 102 -4.79 0.43 2.31
CA ILE A 102 -4.64 1.00 3.65
C ILE A 102 -4.26 2.47 3.54
N VAL A 103 -5.14 3.39 3.94
CA VAL A 103 -4.84 4.83 3.97
C VAL A 103 -5.15 5.33 5.37
N ASP A 104 -4.22 6.08 5.96
CA ASP A 104 -4.33 6.58 7.34
C ASP A 104 -4.67 5.50 8.38
N GLY A 105 -4.17 4.27 8.15
CA GLY A 105 -4.39 3.13 9.02
C GLY A 105 -5.77 2.46 8.90
N ARG A 106 -6.63 2.94 7.98
CA ARG A 106 -7.95 2.37 7.72
C ARG A 106 -7.99 1.67 6.36
N ILE A 107 -8.80 0.64 6.27
CA ILE A 107 -8.98 -0.18 5.08
C ILE A 107 -10.17 0.32 4.26
N GLY A 108 -9.92 0.49 2.96
CA GLY A 108 -10.92 0.77 1.94
C GLY A 108 -10.73 -0.16 0.74
N PHE A 109 -11.59 -0.01 -0.27
CA PHE A 109 -11.57 -0.85 -1.46
C PHE A 109 -11.31 -0.01 -2.70
N TYR A 110 -10.40 -0.50 -3.54
CA TYR A 110 -9.90 0.22 -4.70
C TYR A 110 -9.95 -0.66 -5.93
N ASP A 111 -10.24 -0.06 -7.08
CA ASP A 111 -10.25 -0.78 -8.34
C ASP A 111 -8.84 -0.94 -8.95
N ARG A 112 -8.76 -1.57 -10.13
CA ARG A 112 -7.50 -1.80 -10.86
C ARG A 112 -6.84 -0.53 -11.38
N GLN A 113 -7.55 0.59 -11.44
CA GLN A 113 -6.98 1.90 -11.74
C GLN A 113 -6.57 2.63 -10.44
N LEU A 114 -6.58 1.92 -9.31
CA LEU A 114 -6.33 2.40 -7.96
C LEU A 114 -7.30 3.52 -7.55
N ARG A 115 -8.48 3.59 -8.15
CA ARG A 115 -9.51 4.56 -7.74
C ARG A 115 -10.25 4.00 -6.52
N GLU A 116 -10.53 4.88 -5.57
CA GLU A 116 -11.34 4.55 -4.41
C GLU A 116 -12.77 4.18 -4.85
N VAL A 117 -13.23 3.01 -4.44
CA VAL A 117 -14.61 2.53 -4.63
C VAL A 117 -15.37 2.59 -3.31
N ILE A 118 -14.70 2.21 -2.22
CA ILE A 118 -15.17 2.40 -0.85
C ILE A 118 -14.05 3.08 -0.06
N ALA A 119 -14.39 4.17 0.61
CA ALA A 119 -13.47 4.95 1.41
C ALA A 119 -12.76 4.10 2.49
N PRO A 120 -11.52 4.46 2.86
CA PRO A 120 -10.77 3.79 3.92
C PRO A 120 -11.38 4.13 5.28
N VAL A 121 -12.40 3.36 5.68
CA VAL A 121 -13.18 3.63 6.90
C VAL A 121 -13.30 2.44 7.83
N HIS A 122 -12.69 1.29 7.54
CA HIS A 122 -12.75 0.11 8.40
C HIS A 122 -11.42 -0.19 9.07
N ASP A 123 -11.44 -0.82 10.25
CA ASP A 123 -10.22 -1.32 10.90
C ASP A 123 -9.73 -2.61 10.23
N PHE A 124 -10.65 -3.42 9.71
CA PHE A 124 -10.34 -4.59 8.90
C PHE A 124 -11.44 -4.88 7.88
N ALA A 125 -11.06 -5.54 6.79
CA ALA A 125 -11.99 -6.04 5.80
C ALA A 125 -11.49 -7.33 5.17
N TRP A 126 -12.39 -8.28 4.94
CA TRP A 126 -12.17 -9.42 4.05
C TRP A 126 -12.34 -8.99 2.58
N PRO A 127 -11.79 -9.76 1.61
CA PRO A 127 -12.02 -9.50 0.19
C PRO A 127 -13.51 -9.61 -0.17
N PHE A 128 -13.92 -8.96 -1.27
CA PHE A 128 -15.27 -9.11 -1.80
C PHE A 128 -15.48 -10.51 -2.37
N ALA A 129 -16.61 -11.13 -2.03
CA ALA A 129 -17.08 -12.37 -2.61
C ALA A 129 -18.61 -12.36 -2.72
N HIS A 130 -19.13 -12.69 -3.89
CA HIS A 130 -20.55 -12.62 -4.23
C HIS A 130 -21.16 -11.22 -3.97
N GLY A 131 -20.40 -10.17 -4.26
CA GLY A 131 -20.85 -8.77 -4.10
C GLY A 131 -20.91 -8.26 -2.66
N VAL A 132 -20.40 -9.04 -1.68
CA VAL A 132 -20.37 -8.70 -0.26
C VAL A 132 -18.95 -8.83 0.30
N ALA A 133 -18.58 -7.97 1.23
CA ALA A 133 -17.38 -8.11 2.05
C ALA A 133 -17.76 -8.07 3.53
N GLU A 134 -17.12 -8.91 4.35
CA GLU A 134 -17.22 -8.81 5.80
C GLU A 134 -16.16 -7.81 6.30
N VAL A 135 -16.60 -6.83 7.08
CA VAL A 135 -15.76 -5.76 7.61
C VAL A 135 -15.85 -5.73 9.13
N CYS A 136 -14.89 -5.04 9.72
CA CYS A 136 -14.82 -4.87 11.15
C CYS A 136 -14.41 -3.47 11.55
N ASP A 137 -15.17 -2.92 12.49
CA ASP A 137 -14.89 -1.65 13.16
C ASP A 137 -14.60 -1.88 14.64
N GLY A 138 -13.52 -1.29 15.15
CA GLY A 138 -13.04 -1.43 16.52
C GLY A 138 -12.26 -2.72 16.79
N CYS A 139 -11.90 -3.49 15.76
CA CYS A 139 -10.97 -4.60 15.93
C CYS A 139 -9.52 -4.14 15.97
N ARG A 140 -8.70 -4.99 16.57
CA ARG A 140 -7.25 -4.83 16.64
C ARG A 140 -6.57 -6.13 16.25
N ALA A 141 -5.33 -6.02 15.77
CA ALA A 141 -4.45 -7.16 15.62
C ALA A 141 -4.27 -7.87 16.97
N GLY A 142 -4.46 -9.18 16.98
CA GLY A 142 -4.18 -10.05 18.11
C GLY A 142 -2.71 -10.47 18.16
N THR A 143 -2.44 -11.50 18.96
CA THR A 143 -1.12 -12.16 18.97
C THR A 143 -1.01 -13.08 17.75
N PRO A 144 0.08 -13.00 16.97
CA PRO A 144 0.35 -13.96 15.90
C PRO A 144 0.35 -15.40 16.41
N ASP A 145 -0.18 -16.33 15.61
CA ASP A 145 -0.07 -17.77 15.87
C ASP A 145 1.33 -18.32 15.53
N ALA A 146 1.54 -19.63 15.69
CA ALA A 146 2.82 -20.28 15.44
C ALA A 146 3.26 -20.20 13.96
N ASP A 147 2.31 -20.01 13.05
CA ASP A 147 2.54 -19.87 11.61
C ASP A 147 2.70 -18.39 11.21
N GLY A 148 2.58 -17.47 12.17
CA GLY A 148 2.69 -16.02 11.96
C GLY A 148 1.39 -15.34 11.55
N HIS A 149 0.25 -16.05 11.50
CA HIS A 149 -1.02 -15.43 11.18
C HIS A 149 -1.49 -14.58 12.36
N THR A 150 -1.84 -13.34 12.07
CA THR A 150 -2.33 -12.40 13.08
C THR A 150 -3.86 -12.34 13.02
N PRO A 151 -4.60 -12.91 13.99
CA PRO A 151 -6.05 -12.82 13.99
C PRO A 151 -6.49 -11.41 14.36
N MET A 152 -7.62 -10.96 13.78
CA MET A 152 -8.28 -9.75 14.24
C MET A 152 -9.18 -10.07 15.43
N GLN A 153 -9.08 -9.28 16.50
CA GLN A 153 -9.81 -9.50 17.76
C GLN A 153 -10.71 -8.31 18.09
N GLY A 154 -11.86 -8.61 18.69
CA GLY A 154 -12.83 -7.62 19.12
C GLY A 154 -13.57 -6.96 17.95
N GLY A 155 -14.09 -5.76 18.20
CA GLY A 155 -14.84 -4.98 17.22
C GLY A 155 -16.24 -5.51 16.92
N ARG A 156 -16.94 -4.79 16.05
CA ARG A 156 -18.22 -5.18 15.45
C ARG A 156 -17.95 -5.69 14.04
N TRP A 157 -18.31 -6.95 13.79
CA TRP A 157 -18.24 -7.58 12.48
C TRP A 157 -19.60 -7.51 11.78
N TYR A 158 -19.61 -7.08 10.52
CA TYR A 158 -20.82 -6.98 9.71
C TYR A 158 -20.49 -7.07 8.22
N SER A 159 -21.49 -7.33 7.38
CA SER A 159 -21.33 -7.43 5.93
C SER A 159 -21.71 -6.12 5.25
N ILE A 160 -20.95 -5.71 4.25
CA ILE A 160 -21.24 -4.54 3.40
C ILE A 160 -21.35 -4.91 1.93
N ASP A 161 -22.16 -4.17 1.19
CA ASP A 161 -22.15 -4.18 -0.27
C ASP A 161 -21.08 -3.26 -0.86
N ARG A 162 -21.00 -3.20 -2.21
CA ARG A 162 -20.06 -2.34 -2.96
C ARG A 162 -20.25 -0.84 -2.78
N HIS A 163 -21.29 -0.40 -2.09
CA HIS A 163 -21.56 1.01 -1.77
C HIS A 163 -21.38 1.29 -0.27
N ASN A 164 -20.74 0.37 0.45
CA ASN A 164 -20.54 0.45 1.89
C ASN A 164 -21.84 0.47 2.71
N ARG A 165 -22.89 -0.20 2.22
CA ARG A 165 -24.15 -0.35 2.97
C ARG A 165 -24.14 -1.67 3.69
N GLU A 166 -24.47 -1.66 4.98
CA GLU A 166 -24.63 -2.88 5.76
C GLU A 166 -25.74 -3.76 5.14
N VAL A 167 -25.43 -5.04 4.92
CA VAL A 167 -26.33 -6.03 4.33
C VAL A 167 -26.37 -7.29 5.18
N PRO A 168 -27.43 -8.12 5.07
CA PRO A 168 -27.44 -9.43 5.71
C PRO A 168 -26.25 -10.27 5.24
N ALA A 169 -25.67 -11.05 6.16
CA ALA A 169 -24.61 -11.98 5.81
C ALA A 169 -25.06 -12.94 4.70
N PRO A 170 -24.18 -13.27 3.73
CA PRO A 170 -24.51 -14.22 2.68
C PRO A 170 -24.84 -15.58 3.29
N LYS A 171 -25.89 -16.23 2.78
CA LYS A 171 -26.23 -17.61 3.17
C LYS A 171 -25.14 -18.52 2.59
N ARG A 172 -24.41 -19.21 3.47
CA ARG A 172 -23.39 -20.21 3.12
C ARG A 172 -24.04 -21.50 2.62
#